data_AF-A0A536W2E9-F1
#
_entry.id   AF-A0A536W2E9-F1
#
_cell.length_a   1.000
_cell.length_b   1.000
_cell.length_c   1.000
_cell.angle_alpha   90.00
_cell.angle_beta   90.00
_cell.angle_gamma   90.00
#
_symmetry.space_group_name_H-M   'P 1'
#
loop_
_entity.id
_entity.type
_entity.pdbx_description
1 polymer ?
#
loop_
_entity_poly.entity_id
_entity_poly.type
_entity_poly.pdbx_seq_one_letter_code
_entity_poly.pdbx_strand_id
1 'polypeptide(L)'
;IWDANPKIIDKLREVGALLHAEKITHSYMHCWRHGTSIIYRATTQWFAGMDEVPGFDGNRPAETLRSTALRGIEATEFFPSWGKSRLRGMIASRPDWTLSRQRQWGVPLPFFVDKETEVLHPDTPALLELAATKIQAGGIEAWFEATHEDFGVDASKYRKLTDTLDVWLDSGSTHQTVMGGPQGRSLHRGSHPDVTGFPADLYLE
;
A
#
# COMPACT_ATOMS: atom_id res chain seq x y z
N ILE A 1 -1.47 -18.90 19.54
CA ILE A 1 -0.36 -19.56 18.80
C ILE A 1 0.68 -20.07 19.79
N TRP A 2 1.30 -19.18 20.56
CA TRP A 2 2.38 -19.54 21.49
C TRP A 2 1.98 -20.63 22.51
N ASP A 3 0.80 -20.54 23.11
CA ASP A 3 0.31 -21.54 24.07
C ASP A 3 0.05 -22.93 23.46
N ALA A 4 -0.07 -23.02 22.14
CA ALA A 4 -0.24 -24.29 21.43
C ALA A 4 1.10 -25.01 21.25
N ASN A 5 2.22 -24.29 21.17
CA ASN A 5 3.53 -24.88 20.86
C ASN A 5 3.93 -26.00 21.86
N PRO A 6 3.82 -25.82 23.20
CA PRO A 6 4.14 -26.90 24.14
C PRO A 6 3.25 -28.13 23.95
N LYS A 7 1.95 -27.92 23.70
CA LYS A 7 0.98 -29.01 23.51
C LYS A 7 1.27 -29.81 22.25
N ILE A 8 1.73 -29.15 21.19
CA ILE A 8 2.14 -29.81 19.93
C ILE A 8 3.39 -30.67 20.18
N ILE A 9 4.37 -30.16 20.94
CA ILE A 9 5.56 -30.92 21.32
C ILE A 9 5.18 -32.18 22.11
N ASP A 10 4.27 -32.05 23.08
CA ASP A 10 3.80 -33.19 23.87
C ASP A 10 3.10 -34.24 23.00
N LYS A 11 2.29 -33.80 22.03
CA LYS A 11 1.65 -34.73 21.10
C LYS A 11 2.66 -35.44 20.19
N LEU A 12 3.66 -34.73 19.69
CA LEU A 12 4.73 -35.32 18.88
C LEU A 12 5.53 -36.36 19.67
N ARG A 13 5.73 -36.13 20.98
CA ARG A 13 6.37 -37.10 21.89
C ARG A 13 5.51 -38.35 22.07
N GLU A 14 4.21 -38.18 22.30
CA GLU A 14 3.25 -39.27 22.49
C GLU A 14 3.21 -40.24 21.30
N VAL A 15 3.23 -39.71 20.07
CA VAL A 15 3.16 -40.52 18.84
C VAL A 15 4.53 -41.04 18.36
N GLY A 16 5.60 -40.80 19.12
CA GLY A 16 6.95 -41.24 18.77
C GLY A 16 7.58 -40.51 17.56
N ALA A 17 7.05 -39.35 17.18
CA ALA A 17 7.54 -38.54 16.05
C ALA A 17 8.55 -37.44 16.48
N LEU A 18 8.78 -37.27 17.78
CA LEU A 18 9.71 -36.27 18.30
C LEU A 18 11.13 -36.85 18.43
N LEU A 19 12.08 -36.31 17.64
CA LEU A 19 13.49 -36.69 17.72
C LEU A 19 14.25 -35.92 18.81
N HIS A 20 14.12 -34.59 18.82
CA HIS A 20 14.79 -33.71 19.78
C HIS A 20 13.94 -32.46 20.05
N ALA A 21 14.03 -31.92 21.26
CA ALA A 21 13.35 -30.67 21.63
C ALA A 21 14.24 -29.87 22.59
N GLU A 22 14.57 -28.64 22.20
CA GLU A 22 15.33 -27.70 23.01
C GLU A 22 14.87 -26.25 22.77
N LYS A 23 15.23 -25.34 23.67
CA LYS A 23 14.99 -23.91 23.50
C LYS A 23 16.24 -23.26 22.90
N ILE A 24 16.05 -22.47 21.85
CA ILE A 24 17.13 -21.77 21.15
C ILE A 24 16.91 -20.26 21.26
N THR A 25 17.99 -19.52 21.49
CA THR A 25 17.98 -18.06 21.44
C THR A 25 18.42 -17.60 20.06
N HIS A 26 17.58 -16.81 19.40
CA HIS A 26 17.88 -16.24 18.08
C HIS A 26 17.17 -14.90 17.90
N SER A 27 17.54 -14.17 16.85
CA SER A 27 16.82 -12.97 16.46
C SER A 27 15.42 -13.33 15.96
N TYR A 28 14.40 -12.66 16.49
CA TYR A 28 13.00 -12.85 16.12
C TYR A 28 12.38 -11.50 15.76
N MET A 29 11.43 -11.50 14.82
CA MET A 29 10.83 -10.27 14.32
C MET A 29 9.78 -9.73 15.28
N HIS A 30 9.77 -8.42 15.47
CA HIS A 30 8.83 -7.73 16.34
C HIS A 30 8.20 -6.54 15.60
N CYS A 31 6.96 -6.21 15.93
CA CYS A 31 6.28 -5.04 15.42
C CYS A 31 7.06 -3.78 15.84
N TRP A 32 7.53 -2.98 14.89
CA TRP A 32 8.34 -1.79 15.16
C TRP A 32 7.66 -0.76 16.07
N ARG A 33 6.32 -0.75 16.10
CA ARG A 33 5.52 0.16 16.93
C ARG A 33 5.19 -0.42 18.31
N HIS A 34 4.76 -1.68 18.37
CA HIS A 34 4.23 -2.28 19.61
C HIS A 34 5.23 -3.19 20.33
N GLY A 35 6.35 -3.54 19.70
CA GLY A 35 7.35 -4.46 20.25
C GLY A 35 6.89 -5.91 20.37
N THR A 36 5.67 -6.25 19.95
CA THR A 36 5.13 -7.62 20.02
C THR A 36 5.68 -8.50 18.90
N SER A 37 5.90 -9.79 19.18
CA SER A 37 6.40 -10.74 18.18
C SER A 37 5.41 -10.92 17.04
N ILE A 38 5.91 -10.98 15.81
CA ILE A 38 5.07 -11.15 14.61
C ILE A 38 5.18 -12.56 14.02
N ILE A 39 4.23 -12.89 13.15
CA ILE A 39 4.20 -14.14 12.39
C ILE A 39 3.97 -13.82 10.92
N TYR A 40 4.36 -14.76 10.06
CA TYR A 40 3.91 -14.76 8.68
C TYR A 40 2.58 -15.50 8.57
N ARG A 41 1.62 -14.88 7.88
CA ARG A 41 0.34 -15.48 7.52
C ARG A 41 -0.03 -15.02 6.12
N ALA A 42 -0.42 -15.97 5.26
CA ALA A 42 -0.94 -15.63 3.95
C ALA A 42 -2.32 -14.98 4.08
N THR A 43 -2.49 -13.81 3.46
CA THR A 43 -3.75 -13.08 3.35
C THR A 43 -3.81 -12.39 2.00
N THR A 44 -5.01 -12.24 1.43
CA THR A 44 -5.21 -11.40 0.24
C THR A 44 -4.85 -9.96 0.58
N GLN A 45 -4.05 -9.31 -0.27
CA GLN A 45 -3.63 -7.93 -0.12
C GLN A 45 -3.47 -7.29 -1.50
N TRP A 46 -3.50 -5.97 -1.54
CA TRP A 46 -3.27 -5.17 -2.73
C TRP A 46 -1.81 -4.75 -2.82
N PHE A 47 -1.23 -4.85 -4.02
CA PHE A 47 0.16 -4.55 -4.26
C PHE A 47 0.33 -3.59 -5.43
N ALA A 48 1.36 -2.73 -5.35
CA ALA A 48 1.94 -2.11 -6.53
C ALA A 48 3.08 -2.99 -7.04
N GLY A 49 2.94 -3.48 -8.28
CA GLY A 49 3.96 -4.28 -8.96
C GLY A 49 5.20 -3.46 -9.30
N MET A 50 6.37 -3.89 -8.83
CA MET A 50 7.62 -3.16 -9.07
C MET A 50 8.25 -3.47 -10.43
N ASP A 51 8.08 -4.71 -10.90
CA ASP A 51 8.68 -5.24 -12.13
C ASP A 51 7.66 -5.44 -13.26
N GLU A 52 6.38 -5.24 -12.98
CA GLU A 52 5.35 -5.20 -14.02
C GLU A 52 5.24 -3.78 -14.57
N VAL A 53 5.07 -3.65 -15.88
CA VAL A 53 4.76 -2.36 -16.49
C VAL A 53 3.27 -2.10 -16.22
N PRO A 54 2.93 -1.14 -15.34
CA PRO A 54 1.55 -0.91 -14.94
C PRO A 54 0.74 -0.50 -16.17
N GLY A 55 -0.52 -0.90 -16.26
CA GLY A 55 -1.35 -0.50 -17.38
C GLY A 55 -2.81 -0.49 -16.96
N PHE A 56 -3.53 0.56 -17.36
CA PHE A 56 -4.96 0.65 -17.13
C PHE A 56 -5.62 1.34 -18.32
N ASP A 57 -6.71 0.76 -18.83
CA ASP A 57 -7.52 1.32 -19.91
C ASP A 57 -6.70 1.73 -21.15
N GLY A 58 -5.85 0.82 -21.64
CA GLY A 58 -4.98 1.06 -22.80
C GLY A 58 -3.79 1.99 -22.55
N ASN A 59 -3.73 2.68 -21.40
CA ASN A 59 -2.59 3.49 -21.00
C ASN A 59 -1.54 2.63 -20.31
N ARG A 60 -0.37 2.50 -20.93
CA ARG A 60 0.75 1.74 -20.39
C ARG A 60 2.03 2.58 -20.46
N PRO A 61 2.69 2.89 -19.33
CA PRO A 61 4.00 3.54 -19.35
C PRO A 61 5.03 2.68 -20.08
N ALA A 62 6.13 3.30 -20.50
CA ALA A 62 7.21 2.60 -21.20
C ALA A 62 8.05 1.70 -20.28
N GLU A 63 8.09 2.00 -18.98
CA GLU A 63 9.00 1.40 -18.01
C GLU A 63 8.22 0.89 -16.79
N THR A 64 8.82 -0.07 -16.06
CA THR A 64 8.30 -0.52 -14.77
C THR A 64 8.46 0.57 -13.71
N LEU A 65 7.76 0.41 -12.58
CA LEU A 65 7.95 1.32 -11.44
C LEU A 65 9.39 1.32 -10.93
N ARG A 66 10.04 0.14 -10.88
CA ARG A 66 11.45 0.04 -10.47
C ARG A 66 12.39 0.81 -11.40
N SER A 67 12.26 0.62 -12.71
CA SER A 67 13.10 1.30 -13.69
C SER A 67 12.91 2.82 -13.65
N THR A 68 11.64 3.26 -13.54
CA THR A 68 11.29 4.67 -13.37
C THR A 68 11.94 5.26 -12.11
N ALA A 69 11.84 4.57 -10.98
CA ALA A 69 12.43 5.03 -9.71
C ALA A 69 13.97 5.06 -9.76
N LEU A 70 14.61 4.04 -10.33
CA LEU A 70 16.08 4.01 -10.49
C LEU A 70 16.56 5.14 -11.39
N ARG A 71 15.85 5.45 -12.48
CA ARG A 71 16.16 6.59 -13.34
C ARG A 71 16.00 7.91 -12.61
N GLY A 72 14.95 8.05 -11.80
CA GLY A 72 14.75 9.21 -10.92
C GLY A 72 15.91 9.40 -9.95
N ILE A 73 16.34 8.32 -9.27
CA ILE A 73 17.50 8.34 -8.37
C ILE A 73 18.78 8.76 -9.13
N GLU A 74 18.96 8.30 -10.37
CA GLU A 74 20.13 8.70 -11.15
C GLU A 74 20.13 10.19 -11.52
N ALA A 75 18.95 10.75 -11.79
CA ALA A 75 18.76 12.15 -12.15
C ALA A 75 18.77 13.12 -10.95
N THR A 76 18.75 12.63 -9.71
CA THR A 76 18.73 13.44 -8.49
C THR A 76 20.12 13.54 -7.85
N GLU A 77 20.48 14.74 -7.41
CA GLU A 77 21.69 14.98 -6.61
C GLU A 77 21.42 14.69 -5.11
N PHE A 78 22.39 14.07 -4.43
CA PHE A 78 22.25 13.65 -3.03
C PHE A 78 23.34 14.28 -2.16
N PHE A 79 22.92 14.78 -1.00
CA PHE A 79 23.79 15.33 0.03
C PHE A 79 23.49 14.67 1.37
N PRO A 80 24.39 13.85 1.93
CA PRO A 80 25.68 13.41 1.38
C PRO A 80 25.55 12.39 0.24
N SER A 81 26.57 12.31 -0.62
CA SER A 81 26.55 11.51 -1.86
C SER A 81 26.30 10.01 -1.65
N TRP A 82 26.70 9.45 -0.49
CA TRP A 82 26.45 8.05 -0.17
C TRP A 82 24.95 7.69 -0.07
N GLY A 83 24.08 8.68 0.15
CA GLY A 83 22.63 8.49 0.19
C GLY A 83 22.08 7.91 -1.12
N LYS A 84 22.65 8.32 -2.26
CA LYS A 84 22.28 7.81 -3.59
C LYS A 84 22.47 6.29 -3.69
N SER A 85 23.66 5.80 -3.34
CA SER A 85 23.99 4.38 -3.40
C SER A 85 23.10 3.55 -2.46
N ARG A 86 22.80 4.07 -1.26
CA ARG A 86 21.91 3.42 -0.30
C ARG A 86 20.48 3.27 -0.84
N LEU A 87 19.92 4.36 -1.37
CA LEU A 87 18.56 4.35 -1.91
C LEU A 87 18.45 3.49 -3.18
N ARG A 88 19.44 3.60 -4.09
CA ARG A 88 19.55 2.76 -5.28
C ARG A 88 19.56 1.28 -4.91
N GLY A 89 20.38 0.88 -3.93
CA GLY A 89 20.46 -0.50 -3.46
C GLY A 89 19.14 -1.01 -2.90
N MET A 90 18.43 -0.19 -2.12
CA MET A 90 17.11 -0.53 -1.59
C MET A 90 16.08 -0.73 -2.70
N ILE A 91 16.06 0.14 -3.72
CA ILE A 91 15.09 0.06 -4.82
C ILE A 91 15.42 -1.06 -5.80
N ALA A 92 16.68 -1.38 -6.05
CA ALA A 92 17.08 -2.39 -7.02
C ALA A 92 16.55 -3.80 -6.70
N SER A 93 16.41 -4.15 -5.43
CA SER A 93 15.94 -5.47 -4.96
C SER A 93 14.59 -5.43 -4.23
N ARG A 94 13.88 -4.30 -4.27
CA ARG A 94 12.62 -4.12 -3.55
C ARG A 94 11.54 -5.07 -4.08
N PRO A 95 10.89 -5.92 -3.28
CA PRO A 95 9.73 -6.69 -3.75
C PRO A 95 8.52 -5.77 -3.99
N ASP A 96 7.45 -6.33 -4.54
CA ASP A 96 6.18 -5.61 -4.71
C ASP A 96 5.71 -4.95 -3.42
N TRP A 97 5.17 -3.75 -3.56
CA TRP A 97 4.79 -2.94 -2.40
C TRP A 97 3.35 -3.23 -2.01
N THR A 98 3.15 -3.88 -0.86
CA THR A 98 1.83 -4.06 -0.27
C THR A 98 1.23 -2.70 0.14
N LEU A 99 0.16 -2.29 -0.54
CA LEU A 99 -0.54 -1.03 -0.32
C LEU A 99 -1.66 -1.14 0.70
N SER A 100 -2.39 -2.26 0.74
CA SER A 100 -3.54 -2.38 1.65
C SER A 100 -3.13 -2.54 3.11
N ARG A 101 -3.94 -1.99 4.02
CA ARG A 101 -3.82 -2.12 5.46
C ARG A 101 -5.20 -2.35 6.06
N GLN A 102 -5.31 -3.31 6.98
CA GLN A 102 -6.54 -3.57 7.74
C GLN A 102 -6.58 -2.64 8.96
N ARG A 103 -6.90 -1.36 8.72
CA ARG A 103 -6.95 -0.32 9.74
C ARG A 103 -8.29 0.41 9.70
N GLN A 104 -8.67 0.99 10.83
CA GLN A 104 -9.85 1.84 10.94
C GLN A 104 -9.56 3.30 10.54
N TRP A 105 -8.28 3.69 10.44
CA TRP A 105 -7.87 5.05 10.13
C TRP A 105 -6.84 5.07 9.01
N GLY A 106 -7.14 5.84 7.96
CA GLY A 106 -6.32 6.01 6.76
C GLY A 106 -7.19 6.33 5.54
N VAL A 107 -6.56 6.72 4.43
CA VAL A 107 -7.27 6.92 3.16
C VAL A 107 -7.87 5.57 2.73
N PRO A 108 -9.19 5.48 2.44
CA PRO A 108 -9.81 4.22 2.08
C PRO A 108 -9.31 3.73 0.72
N LEU A 109 -9.28 2.41 0.53
CA LEU A 109 -9.12 1.78 -0.77
C LEU A 109 -10.52 1.47 -1.36
N PRO A 110 -11.10 2.35 -2.21
CA PRO A 110 -12.53 2.33 -2.52
C PRO A 110 -12.87 1.30 -3.61
N PHE A 111 -12.66 0.04 -3.29
CA PHE A 111 -12.87 -1.08 -4.21
C PHE A 111 -14.11 -1.89 -3.82
N PHE A 112 -14.78 -2.39 -4.86
CA PHE A 112 -15.76 -3.45 -4.76
C PHE A 112 -15.18 -4.67 -5.45
N VAL A 113 -15.24 -5.82 -4.77
CA VAL A 113 -14.76 -7.10 -5.31
C VAL A 113 -15.90 -8.11 -5.38
N ASP A 114 -15.90 -8.94 -6.41
CA ASP A 114 -16.86 -10.03 -6.55
C ASP A 114 -16.64 -11.05 -5.43
N LYS A 115 -17.72 -11.50 -4.78
CA LYS A 115 -17.64 -12.36 -3.60
C LYS A 115 -17.15 -13.78 -3.88
N GLU A 116 -17.27 -14.27 -5.11
CA GLU A 116 -16.86 -15.62 -5.48
C GLU A 116 -15.45 -15.63 -6.05
N THR A 117 -15.14 -14.65 -6.90
CA THR A 117 -13.90 -14.61 -7.67
C THR A 117 -12.82 -13.70 -7.08
N GLU A 118 -13.18 -12.81 -6.14
CA GLU A 118 -12.29 -11.80 -5.55
C GLU A 118 -11.71 -10.80 -6.58
N VAL A 119 -12.28 -10.76 -7.79
CA VAL A 119 -11.90 -9.82 -8.86
C VAL A 119 -12.57 -8.46 -8.66
N LEU A 120 -11.89 -7.38 -9.05
CA LEU A 120 -12.44 -6.02 -9.02
C LEU A 120 -13.72 -5.89 -9.85
N HIS A 121 -14.61 -5.02 -9.40
CA HIS A 121 -15.76 -4.59 -10.18
C HIS A 121 -15.30 -4.02 -11.55
N PRO A 122 -15.93 -4.37 -12.67
CA PRO A 122 -15.51 -3.88 -13.99
C PRO A 122 -15.46 -2.35 -14.09
N ASP A 123 -16.43 -1.67 -13.47
CA ASP A 123 -16.51 -0.20 -13.43
C ASP A 123 -15.68 0.45 -12.32
N THR A 124 -14.62 -0.22 -11.84
CA THR A 124 -13.76 0.31 -10.75
C THR A 124 -13.34 1.78 -10.95
N PRO A 125 -12.93 2.27 -12.14
CA PRO A 125 -12.57 3.67 -12.31
C PRO A 125 -13.70 4.65 -12.00
N ALA A 126 -14.90 4.37 -12.49
CA ALA A 126 -16.05 5.24 -12.25
C ALA A 126 -16.45 5.22 -10.77
N LEU A 127 -16.35 4.06 -10.12
CA LEU A 127 -16.62 3.91 -8.69
C LEU A 127 -15.58 4.63 -7.83
N LEU A 128 -14.31 4.62 -8.24
CA LEU A 128 -13.24 5.39 -7.59
C LEU A 128 -13.50 6.90 -7.66
N GLU A 129 -13.88 7.42 -8.82
CA GLU A 129 -14.21 8.84 -8.98
C GLU A 129 -15.44 9.24 -8.15
N LEU A 130 -16.47 8.39 -8.12
CA LEU A 130 -17.64 8.60 -7.27
C LEU A 130 -17.26 8.57 -5.78
N ALA A 131 -16.38 7.67 -5.37
CA ALA A 131 -15.89 7.59 -4.00
C ALA A 131 -15.09 8.85 -3.64
N ALA A 132 -14.19 9.30 -4.53
CA ALA A 132 -13.43 10.52 -4.36
C ALA A 132 -14.34 11.74 -4.19
N THR A 133 -15.40 11.85 -5.01
CA THR A 133 -16.40 12.92 -4.91
C THR A 133 -17.10 12.91 -3.54
N LYS A 134 -17.55 11.73 -3.07
CA LYS A 134 -18.18 11.60 -1.74
C LYS A 134 -17.21 11.94 -0.61
N ILE A 135 -15.96 11.48 -0.70
CA ILE A 135 -14.92 11.77 0.29
C ILE A 135 -14.57 13.25 0.33
N GLN A 136 -14.51 13.92 -0.83
CA GLN A 136 -14.28 15.35 -0.90
C GLN A 136 -15.38 16.15 -0.18
N ALA A 137 -16.64 15.69 -0.26
CA ALA A 137 -17.77 16.35 0.37
C ALA A 137 -17.92 16.02 1.87
N GLY A 138 -17.68 14.77 2.26
CA GLY A 138 -18.03 14.25 3.59
C GLY A 138 -16.86 13.69 4.41
N GLY A 139 -15.61 13.84 3.95
CA GLY A 139 -14.44 13.25 4.60
C GLY A 139 -14.30 11.75 4.34
N ILE A 140 -13.30 11.13 4.97
CA ILE A 140 -13.01 9.70 4.76
C ILE A 140 -14.14 8.81 5.29
N GLU A 141 -14.86 9.27 6.32
CA GLU A 141 -16.00 8.63 6.94
C GLU A 141 -17.12 8.39 5.92
N ALA A 142 -17.29 9.29 4.94
CA ALA A 142 -18.28 9.14 3.88
C ALA A 142 -18.10 7.83 3.10
N TRP A 143 -16.86 7.36 2.89
CA TRP A 143 -16.65 6.03 2.32
C TRP A 143 -17.11 4.96 3.28
N PHE A 144 -16.70 4.98 4.55
CA PHE A 144 -17.00 3.91 5.51
C PHE A 144 -18.49 3.77 5.78
N GLU A 145 -19.22 4.87 5.86
CA GLU A 145 -20.67 4.91 6.10
C GLU A 145 -21.48 4.56 4.86
N ALA A 146 -20.96 4.80 3.65
CA ALA A 146 -21.68 4.52 2.42
C ALA A 146 -21.95 3.02 2.22
N THR A 147 -23.10 2.74 1.62
CA THR A 147 -23.59 1.41 1.28
C THR A 147 -23.29 1.08 -0.18
N HIS A 148 -23.65 -0.13 -0.63
CA HIS A 148 -23.52 -0.48 -2.04
C HIS A 148 -24.52 0.31 -2.91
N GLU A 149 -25.70 0.64 -2.37
CA GLU A 149 -26.74 1.41 -3.07
C GLU A 149 -26.27 2.82 -3.41
N ASP A 150 -25.50 3.45 -2.52
CA ASP A 150 -24.88 4.77 -2.74
C ASP A 150 -23.95 4.83 -3.96
N PHE A 151 -23.53 3.66 -4.45
CA PHE A 151 -22.66 3.45 -5.60
C PHE A 151 -23.34 2.70 -6.75
N GLY A 152 -24.64 2.36 -6.62
CA GLY A 152 -25.35 1.55 -7.61
C GLY A 152 -24.79 0.13 -7.79
N VAL A 153 -24.09 -0.40 -6.77
CA VAL A 153 -23.46 -1.72 -6.81
C VAL A 153 -24.39 -2.78 -6.20
N ASP A 154 -24.44 -3.96 -6.81
CA ASP A 154 -25.21 -5.09 -6.28
C ASP A 154 -24.53 -5.70 -5.05
N ALA A 155 -25.11 -5.45 -3.87
CA ALA A 155 -24.64 -5.96 -2.59
C ALA A 155 -24.72 -7.49 -2.47
N SER A 156 -25.50 -8.18 -3.31
CA SER A 156 -25.58 -9.64 -3.30
C SER A 156 -24.33 -10.25 -3.95
N LYS A 157 -23.82 -9.63 -5.02
CA LYS A 157 -22.68 -10.08 -5.80
C LYS A 157 -21.33 -9.53 -5.33
N TYR A 158 -21.28 -8.26 -4.93
CA TYR A 158 -20.03 -7.58 -4.60
C TYR A 158 -19.89 -7.33 -3.10
N ARG A 159 -18.63 -7.28 -2.66
CA ARG A 159 -18.21 -6.89 -1.31
C ARG A 159 -17.43 -5.59 -1.40
N LYS A 160 -17.93 -4.56 -0.74
CA LYS A 160 -17.20 -3.32 -0.48
C LYS A 160 -16.00 -3.57 0.43
N LEU A 161 -14.81 -3.14 0.02
CA LEU A 161 -13.61 -3.24 0.85
C LEU A 161 -13.57 -2.14 1.91
N THR A 162 -12.98 -2.49 3.06
CA THR A 162 -12.77 -1.60 4.21
C THR A 162 -11.29 -1.39 4.52
N ASP A 163 -10.41 -1.93 3.66
CA ASP A 163 -8.98 -1.68 3.76
C ASP A 163 -8.66 -0.20 3.53
N THR A 164 -7.61 0.27 4.17
CA THR A 164 -7.02 1.58 3.93
C THR A 164 -5.73 1.43 3.13
N LEU A 165 -5.28 2.53 2.54
CA LEU A 165 -3.97 2.64 1.94
C LEU A 165 -2.87 2.69 3.01
N ASP A 166 -1.67 2.32 2.59
CA ASP A 166 -0.45 2.47 3.36
C ASP A 166 -0.13 3.96 3.52
N VAL A 167 0.16 4.39 4.75
CA VAL A 167 0.45 5.81 5.06
C VAL A 167 1.66 6.35 4.29
N TRP A 168 2.56 5.46 3.83
CA TRP A 168 3.68 5.82 2.97
C TRP A 168 3.26 6.19 1.55
N LEU A 169 2.10 5.72 1.08
CA LEU A 169 1.52 6.20 -0.17
C LEU A 169 0.95 7.61 0.01
N ASP A 170 0.26 7.85 1.12
CA ASP A 170 -0.30 9.17 1.44
C ASP A 170 0.83 10.22 1.48
N SER A 171 1.90 9.98 2.25
CA SER A 171 3.04 10.90 2.32
C SER A 171 3.85 10.94 1.02
N GLY A 172 4.00 9.80 0.34
CA GLY A 172 4.67 9.70 -0.95
C GLY A 172 3.95 10.46 -2.07
N SER A 173 2.65 10.71 -1.94
CA SER A 173 1.83 11.41 -2.94
C SER A 173 1.81 12.95 -2.79
N THR A 174 2.48 13.50 -1.78
CA THR A 174 2.44 14.94 -1.46
C THR A 174 2.93 15.85 -2.58
N HIS A 175 3.88 15.38 -3.41
CA HIS A 175 4.30 16.11 -4.61
C HIS A 175 3.13 16.33 -5.60
N GLN A 176 2.11 15.46 -5.57
CA GLN A 176 0.92 15.55 -6.41
C GLN A 176 -0.22 16.26 -5.68
N THR A 177 -0.47 15.91 -4.41
CA THR A 177 -1.64 16.41 -3.66
C THR A 177 -1.44 17.81 -3.06
N VAL A 178 -0.19 18.19 -2.75
CA VAL A 178 0.14 19.53 -2.24
C VAL A 178 0.56 20.45 -3.39
N MET A 179 1.52 20.02 -4.21
CA MET A 179 2.08 20.85 -5.28
C MET A 179 1.31 20.77 -6.61
N GLY A 180 0.40 19.80 -6.76
CA GLY A 180 -0.39 19.59 -7.99
C GLY A 180 0.35 18.90 -9.14
N GLY A 181 1.58 18.42 -8.90
CA GLY A 181 2.43 17.84 -9.93
C GLY A 181 2.89 18.84 -11.00
N PRO A 182 3.33 18.38 -12.19
CA PRO A 182 3.91 19.23 -13.24
C PRO A 182 3.04 20.40 -13.71
N GLN A 183 1.71 20.27 -13.58
CA GLN A 183 0.73 21.28 -13.99
C GLN A 183 0.07 21.98 -12.80
N GLY A 184 0.58 21.77 -11.58
CA GLY A 184 -0.04 22.24 -10.35
C GLY A 184 -0.24 23.74 -10.31
N ARG A 185 0.83 24.51 -10.56
CA ARG A 185 0.78 25.97 -10.59
C ARG A 185 -0.06 26.52 -11.75
N SER A 186 0.03 25.93 -12.94
CA SER A 186 -0.69 26.45 -14.12
C SER A 186 -2.18 26.15 -14.11
N LEU A 187 -2.60 25.04 -13.49
CA LEU A 187 -3.99 24.62 -13.41
C LEU A 187 -4.59 24.82 -12.00
N HIS A 188 -3.89 25.49 -11.10
CA HIS A 188 -4.25 25.64 -9.67
C HIS A 188 -4.69 24.30 -9.04
N ARG A 189 -3.90 23.23 -9.27
CA ARG A 189 -4.14 21.90 -8.72
C ARG A 189 -3.29 21.65 -7.47
N GLY A 190 -3.79 20.81 -6.57
CA GLY A 190 -3.18 20.56 -5.27
C GLY A 190 -3.69 21.54 -4.21
N SER A 191 -3.31 21.32 -2.95
CA SER A 191 -3.78 22.15 -1.84
C SER A 191 -3.04 23.49 -1.71
N HIS A 192 -1.83 23.61 -2.25
CA HIS A 192 -1.00 24.82 -2.12
C HIS A 192 -0.33 25.24 -3.46
N PRO A 193 -1.06 25.30 -4.59
CA PRO A 193 -0.48 25.55 -5.92
C PRO A 193 0.23 26.89 -6.06
N ASP A 194 -0.24 27.91 -5.34
CA ASP A 194 0.24 29.29 -5.50
C ASP A 194 1.56 29.55 -4.76
N VAL A 195 1.86 28.74 -3.74
CA VAL A 195 3.04 28.89 -2.88
C VAL A 195 4.04 27.73 -3.01
N THR A 196 3.71 26.72 -3.82
CA THR A 196 4.60 25.60 -4.12
C THR A 196 4.89 25.53 -5.62
N GLY A 197 5.78 24.63 -6.02
CA GLY A 197 6.15 24.40 -7.42
C GLY A 197 6.65 22.98 -7.61
N PHE A 198 6.41 22.44 -8.80
CA PHE A 198 6.95 21.17 -9.24
C PHE A 198 7.90 21.38 -10.43
N PRO A 199 9.08 20.74 -10.45
CA PRO A 199 9.65 19.92 -9.38
C PRO A 199 10.07 20.77 -8.17
N ALA A 200 10.14 20.17 -6.98
CA ALA A 200 10.72 20.83 -5.81
C ALA A 200 12.25 20.83 -5.89
N ASP A 201 12.90 21.88 -5.39
CA ASP A 201 14.36 22.03 -5.44
C ASP A 201 15.08 21.11 -4.43
N LEU A 202 14.47 20.85 -3.28
CA LEU A 202 15.06 20.08 -2.18
C LEU A 202 14.00 19.33 -1.38
N TYR A 203 14.31 18.08 -1.02
CA TYR A 203 13.63 17.32 0.04
C TYR A 203 14.60 17.13 1.21
N LEU A 204 14.14 17.37 2.44
CA LEU A 204 14.92 17.23 3.67
C LEU A 204 14.04 16.55 4.73
N GLU A 205 14.46 15.37 5.18
CA GLU A 205 13.73 14.48 6.11
C GLU A 205 14.63 14.04 7.28
#